data_AF-A0A7X6VNG1-F1
#
_entry.id   AF-A0A7X6VNG1-F1
#
_cell.length_a   1.000
_cell.length_b   1.000
_cell.length_c   1.000
_cell.angle_alpha   90.00
_cell.angle_beta   90.00
_cell.angle_gamma   90.00
#
_symmetry.space_group_name_H-M   'P 1'
#
loop_
_entity.id
_entity.type
_entity.pdbx_description
1 polymer ?
#
loop_
_entity_poly.entity_id
_entity_poly.type
_entity_poly.pdbx_seq_one_letter_code
_entity_poly.pdbx_strand_id
1 'polypeptide(L)' 'TGVVVIMQGTRQVLDVKISKDLLEDIEILQEAILLAVNDALAQIENKTQETMGKYANPGIGF' A
#
# COMPACT_ATOMS: atom_id res chain seq x y z
N THR A 1 -3.52 -6.95 12.56
CA THR A 1 -2.42 -7.02 11.58
C THR A 1 -1.17 -6.47 12.24
N GLY A 2 -0.12 -7.27 12.35
CA GLY A 2 1.07 -6.93 13.16
C GLY A 2 2.09 -6.03 12.45
N VAL A 3 1.93 -5.78 11.15
CA VAL A 3 2.73 -4.83 10.38
C VAL A 3 1.82 -3.83 9.69
N VAL A 4 2.15 -2.55 9.80
CA VAL A 4 1.47 -1.45 9.12
C VAL A 4 2.50 -0.67 8.34
N VAL A 5 2.31 -0.58 7.02
CA VAL A 5 3.15 0.21 6.12
C VAL A 5 2.33 1.40 5.63
N ILE A 6 2.84 2.61 5.85
CA ILE A 6 2.24 3.84 5.34
C ILE A 6 3.02 4.26 4.11
N MET A 7 2.34 4.31 2.97
CA MET A 7 2.92 4.74 1.70
C MET A 7 2.16 5.93 1.12
N GLN A 8 2.90 6.84 0.49
CA GLN A 8 2.36 7.94 -0.31
C GLN A 8 1.98 7.43 -1.70
N GLY A 9 1.01 8.09 -2.35
CA GLY A 9 0.57 7.74 -3.71
C GLY A 9 1.68 7.78 -4.78
N THR A 10 2.80 8.44 -4.50
CA THR A 10 4.04 8.42 -5.31
C THR A 10 4.90 7.17 -5.09
N ARG A 11 4.37 6.15 -4.42
CA ARG A 11 5.06 4.89 -4.06
C ARG A 11 6.25 5.09 -3.11
N GLN A 12 6.27 6.18 -2.34
CA GLN A 12 7.24 6.39 -1.28
C GLN A 12 6.74 5.84 0.06
N VAL A 13 7.57 5.08 0.77
CA VAL A 13 7.28 4.63 2.13
C VAL A 13 7.53 5.81 3.09
N LEU A 14 6.53 6.13 3.90
CA LEU A 14 6.58 7.21 4.89
C LEU A 14 6.85 6.67 6.30
N ASP A 15 6.25 5.53 6.64
CA ASP A 15 6.36 4.95 7.98
C ASP A 15 6.12 3.43 7.94
N VAL A 16 6.75 2.71 8.88
CA VAL A 16 6.58 1.27 9.08
C VAL A 16 6.46 0.99 10.57
N LYS A 17 5.33 0.41 10.98
CA LYS A 17 5.06 0.01 12.36
C LYS A 17 4.97 -1.49 12.46
N ILE A 18 5.71 -2.06 13.41
CA ILE A 18 5.81 -3.50 13.64
C ILE A 18 5.45 -3.77 15.10
N SER A 19 4.51 -4.69 15.31
CA SER A 19 4.16 -5.20 16.64
C SER A 19 5.29 -6.03 17.23
N LYS A 20 5.52 -5.88 18.54
CA LYS A 20 6.60 -6.60 19.24
C LYS A 20 6.49 -8.12 19.14
N ASP A 21 5.27 -8.64 19.05
CA ASP A 21 5.00 -10.07 18.97
C ASP A 21 5.61 -10.72 17.70
N LEU A 22 5.82 -9.93 16.65
CA LEU A 22 6.46 -10.40 15.42
C LEU A 22 7.99 -10.40 15.48
N LEU A 23 8.60 -9.82 16.51
CA LEU A 23 10.06 -9.82 16.66
C LEU A 23 10.59 -11.18 17.15
N GLU A 24 9.71 -12.04 17.67
CA GLU A 24 10.06 -13.37 18.17
C GLU A 24 10.44 -14.33 17.05
N ASP A 25 9.89 -14.11 15.85
CA ASP A 25 10.15 -14.93 14.66
C ASP A 25 10.41 -14.04 13.43
N ILE A 26 11.66 -14.01 13.02
CA ILE A 26 12.13 -13.21 11.87
C ILE A 26 11.48 -13.69 10.57
N GLU A 27 11.18 -14.98 10.42
CA GLU A 27 10.62 -15.55 9.21
C GLU A 27 9.17 -15.06 9.01
N ILE A 28 8.37 -15.10 10.08
CA ILE A 28 7.01 -14.55 10.10
C ILE A 28 7.02 -13.03 9.88
N LEU A 29 7.98 -12.32 10.48
CA LEU A 29 8.12 -10.88 10.27
C LEU A 29 8.38 -10.52 8.81
N GLN A 30 9.26 -11.27 8.15
CA GLN A 30 9.56 -11.07 6.73
C GLN A 30 8.34 -11.28 5.84
N GLU A 31 7.58 -12.36 6.07
CA GLU A 31 6.33 -12.61 5.35
C GLU A 31 5.29 -11.51 5.57
N ALA A 32 5.12 -11.06 6.81
CA ALA A 32 4.17 -10.01 7.16
C ALA A 32 4.52 -8.66 6.51
N ILE A 33 5.79 -8.31 6.46
CA ILE A 33 6.26 -7.09 5.76
C ILE A 33 6.00 -7.21 4.25
N LEU A 34 6.33 -8.35 3.64
CA LEU A 34 6.11 -8.59 2.20
C LEU A 34 4.64 -8.41 1.84
N LEU A 35 3.73 -9.02 2.61
CA LEU A 35 2.29 -8.91 2.43
C LEU A 35 1.82 -7.45 2.57
N ALA A 36 2.25 -6.75 3.62
CA ALA A 36 1.82 -5.38 3.88
C ALA A 36 2.30 -4.39 2.82
N VAL A 37 3.53 -4.53 2.32
CA VAL A 37 4.07 -3.68 1.24
C VAL A 37 3.32 -3.90 -0.06
N ASN A 38 3.09 -5.17 -0.44
CA ASN A 38 2.36 -5.50 -1.67
C ASN A 38 0.91 -5.01 -1.62
N ASP A 39 0.25 -5.14 -0.46
CA ASP A 39 -1.10 -4.63 -0.27
C ASP A 39 -1.16 -3.10 -0.37
N ALA A 40 -0.21 -2.39 0.25
CA ALA A 40 -0.14 -0.93 0.16
C ALA A 40 0.08 -0.45 -1.29
N LEU A 41 0.93 -1.14 -2.05
CA LEU A 41 1.14 -0.87 -3.49
C LEU A 41 -0.13 -1.11 -4.30
N ALA A 42 -0.82 -2.23 -4.09
CA ALA A 42 -2.08 -2.54 -4.77
C ALA A 42 -3.17 -1.50 -4.44
N GLN A 43 -3.24 -1.04 -3.18
CA GLN A 43 -4.14 0.05 -2.77
C GLN A 43 -3.82 1.36 -3.51
N ILE A 44 -2.55 1.70 -3.68
CA ILE A 44 -2.14 2.88 -4.45
C ILE A 44 -2.57 2.75 -5.91
N GLU A 45 -2.35 1.59 -6.54
CA GLU A 45 -2.75 1.36 -7.93
C GLU A 45 -4.26 1.44 -8.11
N ASN A 46 -5.04 0.81 -7.23
CA ASN A 46 -6.50 0.89 -7.24
C ASN A 46 -6.99 2.33 -7.06
N LYS A 47 -6.45 3.08 -6.09
CA LYS A 47 -6.81 4.50 -5.91
C LYS A 47 -6.41 5.37 -7.11
N THR A 48 -5.26 5.08 -7.72
CA THR A 48 -4.79 5.79 -8.92
C THR A 48 -5.74 5.54 -10.09
N GLN A 49 -6.10 4.29 -10.35
CA GLN A 49 -7.05 3.91 -11.39
C GLN A 49 -8.44 4.49 -11.14
N GLU A 50 -8.94 4.44 -9.90
CA GLU A 50 -10.23 5.04 -9.54
C GLU A 50 -10.21 6.57 -9.77
N THR A 51 -9.11 7.22 -9.39
CA THR A 51 -8.93 8.66 -9.58
C THR A 51 -8.85 9.00 -11.06
N MET A 52 -8.05 8.27 -11.86
CA MET A 52 -7.99 8.47 -13.31
C MET A 52 -9.33 8.17 -13.98
N GLY A 53 -10.05 7.13 -13.57
CA GLY A 53 -11.39 6.80 -14.07
C GLY A 53 -12.43 7.87 -13.75
N LYS A 54 -12.36 8.50 -12.57
CA LYS A 54 -13.17 9.67 -12.21
C LYS A 54 -12.88 10.89 -13.09
N TYR A 55 -11.63 11.06 -13.53
CA TYR A 55 -11.22 12.16 -14.42
C TYR A 55 -11.34 11.83 -15.91
N ALA A 56 -11.39 10.56 -16.29
CA ALA A 56 -11.61 10.07 -17.65
C ALA A 56 -13.09 10.16 -18.08
N ASN A 57 -13.80 11.18 -17.59
CA ASN A 57 -15.18 11.45 -17.96
C ASN A 57 -15.27 11.54 -19.50
N PRO A 58 -16.15 10.78 -20.17
CA PRO A 58 -16.26 10.73 -21.63
C PRO A 58 -16.94 11.98 -22.22
N GLY A 59 -16.55 13.19 -21.79
CA GLY A 59 -17.31 14.40 -22.05
C GLY A 59 -16.52 15.72 -22.09
N ILE A 60 -15.19 15.69 -22.24
CA ILE A 60 -14.44 16.93 -22.51
C ILE A 60 -13.44 16.73 -23.64
N GLY A 61 -13.86 17.13 -24.85
CA GLY A 61 -12.99 17.43 -25.98
C GLY A 61 -12.99 16.40 -27.12
N PHE A 62 -14.11 16.22 -27.81
CA PHE A 62 -14.37 16.67 -29.20
C PHE A 62 -15.87 16.77 -29.43
#